data_AF-A0A7J2KLU0-F1
#
_entry.id   AF-A0A7J2KLU0-F1
#
_cell.length_a   1.000
_cell.length_b   1.000
_cell.length_c   1.000
_cell.angle_alpha   90.00
_cell.angle_beta   90.00
_cell.angle_gamma   90.00
#
_symmetry.space_group_name_H-M   'P 1'
#
loop_
_entity.id
_entity.type
_entity.pdbx_description
1 polymer ?
#
loop_
_entity_poly.entity_id
_entity_poly.type
_entity_poly.pdbx_seq_one_letter_code
_entity_poly.pdbx_strand_id
1 'polypeptide(L)'
;MKKLIVSLKNSSEVLSDFTKALKNAKKSKLRSKYEISFDNKRDFNRFIKNIDILMYIINSKPKSVYELSKICKKDVSNLNKIINFFHSIGVIEIRKTKVAGREVNTPIIDYDTIQFKLAA
;
A
#
# COMPACT_ATOMS: atom_id res chain seq x y z
N MET A 1 15.55 5.54 3.55
CA MET A 1 14.40 4.66 3.84
C MET A 1 13.15 5.26 3.24
N LYS A 2 12.45 4.49 2.41
CA LYS A 2 11.17 4.92 1.80
C LYS A 2 10.07 4.82 2.85
N LYS A 3 9.18 5.81 2.90
CA LYS A 3 8.11 5.89 3.92
C LYS A 3 6.77 6.02 3.23
N LEU A 4 5.83 5.13 3.55
CA LEU A 4 4.42 5.29 3.19
C LEU A 4 3.75 6.21 4.21
N ILE A 5 3.23 7.34 3.74
CA ILE A 5 2.40 8.24 4.55
C ILE A 5 0.94 7.84 4.32
N VAL A 6 0.23 7.56 5.41
CA VAL A 6 -1.21 7.31 5.41
C VAL A 6 -1.90 8.53 6.01
N SER A 7 -2.79 9.17 5.25
CA SER A 7 -3.47 10.39 5.68
C SER A 7 -4.98 10.35 5.46
N LEU A 8 -5.70 11.26 6.11
CA LEU A 8 -7.11 11.53 5.88
C LEU A 8 -7.22 12.87 5.18
N LYS A 9 -7.73 12.91 3.95
CA LYS A 9 -7.88 14.13 3.18
C LYS A 9 -9.08 14.05 2.28
N ASN A 10 -9.80 15.15 2.15
CA ASN A 10 -10.81 15.31 1.11
C ASN A 10 -10.17 15.70 -0.23
N SER A 11 -10.98 15.66 -1.30
CA SER A 11 -10.53 15.97 -2.66
C SER A 11 -9.90 17.36 -2.80
N SER A 12 -10.42 18.37 -2.09
CA SER A 12 -9.89 19.74 -2.12
C SER A 12 -8.48 19.82 -1.53
N GLU A 13 -8.23 19.13 -0.42
CA GLU A 13 -6.90 19.05 0.19
C GLU A 13 -5.91 18.31 -0.71
N VAL A 14 -6.32 17.21 -1.34
CA VAL A 14 -5.49 16.47 -2.30
C VAL A 14 -5.12 17.34 -3.51
N LEU A 15 -6.07 18.07 -4.08
CA LEU A 15 -5.82 18.99 -5.20
C LEU A 15 -4.92 20.18 -4.81
N SER A 16 -5.04 20.67 -3.57
CA SER A 16 -4.16 21.69 -3.03
C SER A 16 -2.71 21.20 -2.93
N ASP A 17 -2.52 19.98 -2.40
CA ASP A 17 -1.21 19.34 -2.32
C ASP A 17 -0.61 19.08 -3.70
N PHE A 18 -1.41 18.64 -4.66
CA PHE A 18 -0.99 18.50 -6.06
C PHE A 18 -0.53 19.84 -6.65
N THR A 19 -1.31 20.91 -6.46
CA THR A 19 -0.98 22.25 -6.97
C THR A 19 0.35 22.74 -6.39
N LYS A 20 0.59 22.51 -5.09
CA LYS A 20 1.86 22.84 -4.43
C LYS A 20 3.02 22.02 -5.00
N ALA A 21 2.82 20.71 -5.18
CA ALA A 21 3.83 19.81 -5.76
C ALA A 21 4.20 20.24 -7.18
N LEU A 22 3.21 20.57 -8.02
CA LEU A 22 3.42 21.06 -9.39
C LEU A 22 4.23 22.36 -9.43
N LYS A 23 3.90 23.33 -8.56
CA LYS A 23 4.67 24.58 -8.44
C LYS A 23 6.12 24.33 -8.01
N ASN A 24 6.34 23.38 -7.10
CA ASN A 24 7.68 23.00 -6.65
C ASN A 24 8.48 22.27 -7.74
N ALA A 25 7.82 21.42 -8.53
CA ALA A 25 8.44 20.73 -9.66
C ALA A 25 8.96 21.72 -10.71
N LYS A 26 8.18 22.75 -11.05
CA LYS A 26 8.62 23.84 -11.96
C LYS A 26 9.86 24.59 -11.47
N LYS A 27 10.13 24.57 -10.16
CA LYS A 27 11.29 25.21 -9.52
C LYS A 27 12.43 24.21 -9.23
N SER A 28 12.35 22.98 -9.73
CA SER A 28 13.29 21.89 -9.41
C SER A 28 13.41 21.61 -7.90
N LYS A 29 12.35 21.89 -7.13
CA LYS A 29 12.27 21.67 -5.67
C LYS A 29 11.30 20.53 -5.31
N LEU A 30 11.01 19.63 -6.25
CA LEU A 30 10.11 18.51 -6.00
C LEU A 30 10.75 17.55 -4.99
N ARG A 31 9.97 17.17 -3.97
CA ARG A 31 10.35 16.13 -3.01
C ARG A 31 9.52 14.89 -3.30
N SER A 32 10.19 13.74 -3.42
CA SER A 32 9.49 12.46 -3.51
C SER A 32 8.68 12.22 -2.24
N LYS A 33 7.37 12.00 -2.39
CA LYS A 33 6.45 11.71 -1.31
C LYS A 33 5.62 10.49 -1.71
N TYR A 34 5.65 9.45 -0.90
CA TYR A 34 4.82 8.26 -1.09
C TYR A 34 3.67 8.35 -0.07
N GLU A 35 2.50 8.77 -0.54
CA GLU A 35 1.35 9.04 0.33
C GLU A 35 0.08 8.43 -0.28
N ILE A 36 -0.68 7.74 0.57
CA ILE A 36 -2.08 7.41 0.31
C ILE A 36 -2.94 8.30 1.20
N SER A 37 -4.07 8.76 0.66
CA SER A 37 -5.03 9.57 1.39
C SER A 37 -6.39 8.89 1.32
N PHE A 38 -7.04 8.70 2.47
CA PHE A 38 -8.40 8.21 2.55
C PHE A 38 -9.37 9.39 2.72
N ASP A 39 -10.42 9.40 1.92
CA ASP A 39 -11.52 10.37 2.01
C ASP A 39 -12.75 9.79 2.72
N ASN A 40 -12.74 8.49 3.01
CA ASN A 40 -13.87 7.79 3.61
C ASN A 40 -13.43 6.81 4.72
N LYS A 41 -14.27 6.75 5.75
CA LYS A 41 -14.03 5.93 6.96
C LYS A 41 -14.03 4.43 6.65
N ARG A 42 -14.81 3.97 5.66
CA ARG A 42 -14.94 2.55 5.33
C ARG A 42 -13.61 1.98 4.85
N ASP A 43 -12.97 2.64 3.89
CA ASP A 43 -11.74 2.17 3.29
C ASP A 43 -10.55 2.35 4.25
N PHE A 44 -10.55 3.45 5.03
CA PHE A 44 -9.59 3.62 6.11
C PHE A 44 -9.69 2.50 7.15
N ASN A 45 -10.90 2.17 7.63
CA ASN A 45 -11.11 1.08 8.57
C ASN A 45 -10.70 -0.27 7.96
N ARG A 46 -10.96 -0.50 6.68
CA ARG A 46 -10.52 -1.70 5.97
C ARG A 46 -9.00 -1.78 5.90
N PHE A 47 -8.31 -0.66 5.67
CA PHE A 47 -6.84 -0.60 5.70
C PHE A 47 -6.30 -0.94 7.08
N ILE A 48 -6.77 -0.26 8.12
CA ILE A 48 -6.31 -0.49 9.51
C ILE A 48 -6.57 -1.93 9.95
N LYS A 49 -7.75 -2.49 9.67
CA LYS A 49 -8.11 -3.86 10.05
C LYS A 49 -7.18 -4.93 9.47
N ASN A 50 -6.54 -4.66 8.33
CA ASN A 50 -5.70 -5.62 7.62
C ASN A 50 -4.21 -5.22 7.61
N ILE A 51 -3.80 -4.27 8.46
CA ILE A 51 -2.42 -3.76 8.49
C ILE A 51 -1.41 -4.85 8.88
N ASP A 52 -1.85 -5.86 9.63
CA ASP A 52 -1.06 -7.06 9.98
C ASP A 52 -0.51 -7.76 8.74
N ILE A 53 -1.29 -7.82 7.66
CA ILE A 53 -0.86 -8.43 6.40
C ILE A 53 0.32 -7.66 5.79
N LEU A 54 0.33 -6.33 5.86
CA LEU A 54 1.47 -5.53 5.41
C LEU A 54 2.70 -5.82 6.26
N MET A 55 2.54 -5.96 7.59
CA MET A 55 3.64 -6.34 8.49
C MET A 55 4.21 -7.71 8.12
N TYR A 56 3.37 -8.70 7.82
CA TYR A 56 3.85 -10.01 7.36
C TYR A 56 4.62 -9.91 6.04
N ILE A 57 4.12 -9.15 5.06
CA ILE A 57 4.80 -8.99 3.77
C ILE A 57 6.17 -8.31 3.94
N ILE A 58 6.26 -7.26 4.76
CA ILE A 58 7.52 -6.55 5.05
C ILE A 58 8.53 -7.48 5.71
N ASN A 59 8.10 -8.20 6.76
CA ASN A 59 9.02 -8.98 7.60
C ASN A 59 9.43 -10.32 6.97
N SER A 60 8.52 -10.97 6.24
CA SER A 60 8.75 -12.33 5.72
C SER A 60 9.06 -12.38 4.23
N LYS A 61 8.77 -11.32 3.46
CA LYS A 61 9.00 -11.22 2.01
C LYS A 61 8.55 -12.50 1.26
N PRO A 62 7.26 -12.87 1.37
CA PRO A 62 6.76 -14.13 0.82
C PRO A 62 6.92 -14.17 -0.70
N LYS A 63 7.22 -15.33 -1.26
CA LYS A 63 7.37 -15.53 -2.71
C LYS A 63 6.02 -15.65 -3.43
N SER A 64 4.93 -15.85 -2.69
CA SER A 64 3.57 -15.94 -3.25
C SER A 64 2.49 -15.61 -2.23
N VAL A 65 1.27 -15.34 -2.70
CA VAL A 65 0.08 -15.25 -1.81
C VAL A 65 -0.17 -16.56 -1.06
N TYR A 66 0.15 -17.72 -1.65
CA TYR A 66 0.01 -19.01 -0.98
C TYR A 66 0.96 -19.15 0.21
N GLU A 67 2.22 -18.78 0.03
CA GLU A 67 3.20 -18.78 1.11
C GLU A 67 2.81 -17.81 2.23
N LEU A 68 2.37 -16.59 1.86
CA LEU A 68 1.82 -15.63 2.81
C LEU A 68 0.67 -16.24 3.64
N SER A 69 -0.20 -17.01 2.99
CA SER A 69 -1.32 -17.72 3.64
C SER A 69 -0.86 -18.70 4.72
N LYS A 70 0.26 -19.40 4.48
CA LYS A 70 0.85 -20.31 5.46
C LYS A 70 1.46 -19.57 6.64
N ILE A 71 2.13 -18.45 6.37
CA ILE A 71 2.78 -17.61 7.38
C ILE A 71 1.74 -16.98 8.31
N CYS A 72 0.72 -16.33 7.76
CA CYS A 72 -0.29 -15.64 8.56
C CYS A 72 -1.47 -16.54 9.00
N LYS A 73 -1.43 -17.84 8.64
CA LYS A 73 -2.48 -18.84 8.93
C LYS A 73 -3.88 -18.38 8.50
N LYS A 74 -4.00 -17.76 7.32
CA LYS A 74 -5.28 -17.32 6.72
C LYS A 74 -5.54 -18.07 5.42
N ASP A 75 -6.81 -18.15 5.04
CA ASP A 75 -7.20 -18.74 3.76
C ASP A 75 -6.77 -17.85 2.58
N VAL A 76 -6.46 -18.51 1.46
CA VAL A 76 -5.92 -17.87 0.26
C VAL A 76 -6.95 -16.92 -0.39
N SER A 77 -8.25 -17.25 -0.33
CA SER A 77 -9.30 -16.45 -0.95
C SER A 77 -9.46 -15.08 -0.26
N ASN A 78 -9.51 -15.07 1.07
CA ASN A 78 -9.57 -13.84 1.85
C ASN A 78 -8.29 -13.02 1.71
N LEU A 79 -7.12 -13.66 1.69
CA LEU A 79 -5.87 -12.94 1.41
C LEU A 79 -5.88 -12.30 0.02
N ASN A 80 -6.32 -12.98 -1.02
CA ASN A 80 -6.42 -12.38 -2.35
C ASN A 80 -7.31 -11.12 -2.33
N LYS A 81 -8.44 -11.14 -1.61
CA LYS A 81 -9.29 -9.94 -1.47
C LYS A 81 -8.59 -8.78 -0.75
N ILE A 82 -7.73 -9.07 0.22
CA ILE A 82 -6.95 -8.07 0.96
C ILE A 82 -5.80 -7.53 0.11
N ILE A 83 -5.04 -8.42 -0.53
CA ILE A 83 -3.94 -8.10 -1.45
C ILE A 83 -4.46 -7.23 -2.61
N ASN A 84 -5.58 -7.60 -3.22
CA ASN A 84 -6.19 -6.81 -4.30
C ASN A 84 -6.66 -5.44 -3.81
N PHE A 85 -7.18 -5.34 -2.58
CA PHE A 85 -7.52 -4.06 -1.98
C PHE A 85 -6.28 -3.18 -1.81
N PHE A 86 -5.21 -3.69 -1.19
CA PHE A 86 -3.98 -2.92 -1.03
C PHE A 86 -3.35 -2.53 -2.37
N HIS A 87 -3.40 -3.40 -3.36
CA HIS A 87 -2.94 -3.08 -4.71
C HIS A 87 -3.77 -1.96 -5.34
N SER A 88 -5.11 -2.02 -5.22
CA SER A 88 -6.00 -0.99 -5.80
C SER A 88 -5.80 0.40 -5.23
N ILE A 89 -5.33 0.51 -3.98
CA ILE A 89 -5.05 1.80 -3.32
C ILE A 89 -3.56 2.18 -3.37
N GLY A 90 -2.74 1.44 -4.12
CA GLY A 90 -1.32 1.74 -4.32
C GLY A 90 -0.43 1.47 -3.09
N VAL A 91 -0.86 0.62 -2.16
CA VAL A 91 -0.06 0.24 -0.98
C VAL A 91 0.92 -0.88 -1.32
N ILE A 92 0.58 -1.77 -2.25
CA ILE A 92 1.47 -2.84 -2.68
C ILE A 92 1.45 -2.97 -4.21
N GLU A 93 2.51 -3.54 -4.75
CA GLU A 93 2.55 -4.02 -6.12
C GLU A 93 2.34 -5.53 -6.16
N ILE A 94 1.74 -6.04 -7.24
CA ILE A 94 1.63 -7.48 -7.50
C ILE A 94 2.52 -7.81 -8.69
N ARG A 95 3.60 -8.57 -8.45
CA ARG A 95 4.40 -9.14 -9.54
C ARG A 95 3.90 -10.52 -9.90
N LYS A 96 3.74 -10.76 -11.20
CA LYS A 96 3.43 -12.08 -11.74
C LYS A 96 4.73 -12.77 -12.15
N THR A 97 4.91 -14.00 -11.69
CA THR A 97 6.04 -14.85 -12.08
C THR A 97 5.54 -16.22 -12.51
N LYS A 98 6.28 -16.91 -13.39
CA LYS A 98 5.96 -18.30 -13.74
C LYS A 98 6.84 -19.24 -12.91
N VAL A 99 6.22 -20.15 -12.18
CA VAL A 99 6.89 -21.20 -11.40
C VAL A 99 6.31 -22.54 -11.83
N ALA A 100 7.16 -23.43 -12.36
CA ALA A 100 6.75 -24.74 -12.87
C ALA A 100 5.53 -24.66 -13.83
N GLY A 101 5.55 -23.69 -14.74
CA GLY A 101 4.48 -23.48 -15.73
C GLY A 101 3.22 -22.77 -15.21
N ARG A 102 3.08 -22.52 -13.90
CA ARG A 102 1.93 -21.81 -13.31
C ARG A 102 2.27 -20.36 -13.02
N GLU A 103 1.30 -19.46 -13.22
CA GLU A 103 1.41 -18.07 -12.80
C GLU A 103 1.25 -17.94 -11.29
N VAL A 104 2.16 -17.19 -10.67
CA VAL A 104 2.22 -16.93 -9.24
C VAL A 104 2.24 -15.43 -9.02
N ASN A 105 1.28 -14.96 -8.21
CA ASN A 105 1.20 -13.57 -7.78
C ASN A 105 2.03 -13.40 -6.50
N THR A 106 2.94 -12.45 -6.52
CA THR A 106 3.82 -12.09 -5.40
C THR A 106 3.51 -10.65 -4.97
N PRO A 107 3.02 -10.43 -3.74
CA PRO A 107 2.82 -9.09 -3.22
C PRO A 107 4.17 -8.46 -2.81
N ILE A 108 4.40 -7.21 -3.21
CA ILE A 108 5.65 -6.50 -3.01
C ILE A 108 5.38 -5.13 -2.40
N ILE A 109 6.13 -4.83 -1.34
CA ILE A 109 6.15 -3.53 -0.68
C ILE A 109 7.49 -2.87 -0.97
N ASP A 110 7.45 -1.62 -1.42
CA ASP A 110 8.64 -0.85 -1.78
C ASP A 110 9.02 0.22 -0.74
N TYR A 111 8.41 0.19 0.46
CA TYR A 111 8.70 1.08 1.57
C TYR A 111 9.09 0.33 2.84
N ASP A 112 9.83 1.01 3.72
CA ASP A 112 10.38 0.42 4.94
C ASP A 112 9.49 0.71 6.16
N THR A 113 8.79 1.85 6.17
CA THR A 113 8.00 2.30 7.32
C THR A 113 6.64 2.86 6.88
N ILE A 114 5.62 2.63 7.70
CA ILE A 114 4.29 3.24 7.55
C ILE A 114 4.14 4.33 8.62
N GLN A 115 3.76 5.54 8.21
CA GLN A 115 3.53 6.67 9.10
C GLN A 115 2.10 7.19 8.93
N PHE A 116 1.39 7.33 10.05
CA PHE A 116 0.05 7.93 10.06
C PHE A 116 0.16 9.45 10.25
N LYS A 117 -0.50 10.19 9.36
CA LYS A 117 -0.71 11.64 9.46
C LYS A 117 -2.21 11.89 9.50
N LEU A 118 -2.79 11.70 10.67
CA LEU A 118 -4.20 11.96 10.93
C LEU A 118 -4.30 13.41 11.43
N ALA A 119 -5.06 14.25 10.72
CA ALA A 119 -5.44 15.56 11.23
C ALA A 119 -6.54 15.36 12.28
N ALA A 120 -6.42 16.06 13.41
CA ALA A 120 -7.50 16.22 14.37
C ALA A 120 -8.40 17.38 13.95
#